data_AF-A0A657BAL8-F1
#
_entry.id   AF-A0A657BAL8-F1
#
_cell.length_a   1.000
_cell.length_b   1.000
_cell.length_c   1.000
_cell.angle_alpha   90.00
_cell.angle_beta   90.00
_cell.angle_gamma   90.00
#
_symmetry.space_group_name_H-M   'P 1'
#
loop_
_entity.id
_entity.type
_entity.pdbx_description
1 polymer ?
#
loop_
_entity_poly.entity_id
_entity_poly.type
_entity_poly.pdbx_seq_one_letter_code
_entity_poly.pdbx_strand_id
1 'polypeptide(L)'
;MMGMVESFNVSVAAAIILSEAQRQRQSAGMYDRPRLDRHEYERTFFRWAHPNIAKYCHEHELDYPPVSPDDGEIINPSQWYARVRADRLDNPSE
;
A
#
# COMPACT_ATOMS: atom_id res chain seq x y z
N MET A 1 -25.54 19.09 19.31
CA MET A 1 -26.28 17.82 19.51
C MET A 1 -27.70 18.20 19.92
N MET A 2 -28.74 17.64 19.28
CA MET A 2 -30.12 17.93 19.65
C MET A 2 -30.65 16.74 20.46
N GLY A 3 -30.55 16.81 21.79
CA GLY A 3 -30.95 15.71 22.70
C GLY A 3 -30.32 15.83 24.09
N MET A 4 -30.62 14.86 24.97
CA MET A 4 -30.16 14.82 26.37
C MET A 4 -28.73 14.28 26.56
N VAL A 5 -28.03 13.93 25.47
CA VAL A 5 -26.70 13.32 25.54
C VAL A 5 -25.63 14.40 25.30
N GLU A 6 -24.52 14.30 26.01
CA GLU A 6 -23.44 15.29 25.95
C GLU A 6 -22.39 14.97 24.87
N SER A 7 -22.26 13.69 24.50
CA SER A 7 -21.25 13.22 23.54
C SER A 7 -21.70 11.98 22.76
N PHE A 8 -21.09 11.79 21.59
CA PHE A 8 -21.22 10.55 20.83
C PHE A 8 -20.14 9.56 21.25
N ASN A 9 -20.36 8.27 21.00
CA ASN A 9 -19.28 7.30 20.99
C ASN A 9 -18.18 7.76 20.02
N VAL A 10 -16.91 7.59 20.40
CA VAL A 10 -15.77 8.08 19.61
C VAL A 10 -15.74 7.55 18.19
N SER A 11 -16.11 6.28 17.95
CA SER A 11 -16.15 5.71 16.61
C SER A 11 -17.29 6.29 15.78
N VAL A 12 -18.43 6.59 16.42
CA VAL A 12 -19.58 7.23 15.76
C VAL A 12 -19.24 8.67 15.39
N ALA A 13 -18.63 9.43 16.30
CA ALA A 13 -18.15 10.78 16.01
C ALA A 13 -17.16 10.78 14.83
N ALA A 14 -16.18 9.86 14.84
CA ALA A 14 -15.21 9.71 13.76
C ALA A 14 -15.90 9.35 12.43
N ALA A 15 -16.84 8.41 12.44
CA ALA A 15 -17.58 8.00 11.24
C ALA A 15 -18.37 9.15 10.62
N ILE A 16 -19.06 9.95 11.44
CA ILE A 16 -19.80 11.14 10.97
C ILE A 16 -18.86 12.14 10.31
N ILE A 17 -17.76 12.49 10.99
CA ILE A 17 -16.78 13.48 10.49
C ILE A 17 -16.11 13.00 9.19
N LEU A 18 -15.66 11.74 9.15
CA LEU A 18 -14.97 11.18 7.99
C LEU A 18 -15.92 10.99 6.79
N SER A 19 -17.19 10.66 7.03
CA SER A 19 -18.19 10.54 5.96
C SER A 19 -18.50 11.89 5.30
N GLU A 20 -18.60 12.95 6.10
CA GLU A 20 -18.75 14.32 5.59
C GLU A 20 -17.54 14.73 4.74
N ALA A 21 -16.32 14.49 5.24
CA ALA A 21 -15.09 14.77 4.51
C ALA A 21 -15.00 13.96 3.20
N GLN A 22 -15.40 12.69 3.22
CA GLN A 22 -15.46 11.84 2.03
C GLN A 22 -16.45 12.40 1.01
N ARG A 23 -17.66 12.82 1.42
CA ARG A 23 -18.65 13.42 0.50
C ARG A 23 -18.10 14.69 -0.15
N GLN A 24 -17.51 15.59 0.63
CA GLN A 24 -16.91 16.82 0.10
C GLN A 24 -15.79 16.52 -0.90
N ARG A 25 -14.90 15.57 -0.59
CA ARG A 25 -13.82 15.14 -1.48
C ARG A 25 -14.35 14.51 -2.77
N GLN A 26 -15.41 13.72 -2.68
CA GLN A 26 -16.06 13.12 -3.84
C GLN A 26 -16.69 14.19 -4.74
N SER A 27 -17.42 15.15 -4.17
CA SER A 27 -17.99 16.28 -4.91
C SER A 27 -16.92 17.16 -5.59
N ALA A 28 -15.72 17.23 -5.02
CA ALA A 28 -14.57 17.93 -5.59
C ALA A 28 -13.75 17.08 -6.59
N GLY A 29 -14.19 15.86 -6.94
CA GLY A 29 -13.47 14.96 -7.85
C GLY A 29 -12.13 14.45 -7.32
N MET A 30 -11.90 14.52 -6.01
CA MET A 30 -10.61 14.16 -5.39
C MET A 30 -10.34 12.65 -5.40
N TYR A 31 -11.32 11.83 -5.77
CA TYR A 31 -11.18 10.38 -5.94
C TYR A 31 -11.09 9.94 -7.41
N ASP A 32 -11.24 10.85 -8.36
CA ASP A 32 -11.28 10.51 -9.80
C ASP A 32 -9.91 10.11 -10.34
N ARG A 33 -8.83 10.46 -9.62
CA ARG A 33 -7.45 10.10 -9.96
C ARG A 33 -6.61 9.81 -8.72
N PRO A 34 -5.55 8.97 -8.83
CA PRO A 34 -4.58 8.81 -7.76
C PRO A 34 -3.96 10.14 -7.35
N ARG A 35 -3.82 10.35 -6.03
CA ARG A 35 -3.23 11.56 -5.43
C ARG A 35 -1.94 11.28 -4.66
N LEU A 36 -1.49 10.03 -4.66
CA LEU A 36 -0.15 9.66 -4.20
C LEU A 36 0.85 9.90 -5.32
N ASP A 37 2.10 10.18 -4.94
CA ASP A 37 3.19 10.14 -5.90
C ASP A 37 3.28 8.74 -6.54
N ARG A 38 3.75 8.67 -7.79
CA ARG A 38 3.77 7.41 -8.54
C ARG A 38 4.58 6.33 -7.83
N HIS A 39 5.74 6.68 -7.30
CA HIS A 39 6.61 5.73 -6.61
C HIS A 39 5.99 5.27 -5.28
N GLU A 40 5.34 6.18 -4.54
CA GLU A 40 4.63 5.82 -3.32
C GLU A 40 3.43 4.90 -3.59
N TYR A 41 2.69 5.17 -4.66
CA TYR A 41 1.58 4.34 -5.12
C TYR A 41 2.06 2.93 -5.46
N GLU A 42 3.07 2.79 -6.31
CA GLU A 42 3.61 1.49 -6.74
C GLU A 42 4.14 0.67 -5.57
N ARG A 43 4.90 1.30 -4.67
CA ARG A 43 5.40 0.62 -3.47
C ARG A 43 4.28 0.17 -2.54
N THR A 44 3.27 1.01 -2.34
CA THR A 44 2.12 0.65 -1.50
C THR A 44 1.30 -0.47 -2.11
N PHE A 45 1.06 -0.39 -3.43
CA PHE A 45 0.39 -1.42 -4.19
C PHE A 45 1.11 -2.76 -4.07
N PHE A 46 2.43 -2.79 -4.28
CA PHE A 46 3.24 -3.99 -4.10
C PHE A 46 3.13 -4.58 -2.69
N ARG A 47 3.27 -3.74 -1.65
CA ARG A 47 3.19 -4.19 -0.25
C ARG A 47 1.85 -4.83 0.10
N TRP A 48 0.77 -4.32 -0.47
CA TRP A 48 -0.58 -4.82 -0.19
C TRP A 48 -0.88 -6.09 -0.99
N ALA A 49 -0.41 -6.17 -2.24
CA ALA A 49 -0.56 -7.37 -3.07
C ALA A 49 0.32 -8.53 -2.57
N HIS A 50 1.56 -8.25 -2.15
CA HIS A 50 2.57 -9.26 -1.79
C HIS A 50 3.23 -9.00 -0.43
N PRO A 51 2.49 -9.04 0.69
CA PRO A 51 3.00 -8.65 2.02
C PRO A 51 4.20 -9.48 2.48
N ASN A 52 4.22 -10.79 2.18
CA ASN A 52 5.31 -11.67 2.55
C ASN A 52 6.60 -11.36 1.78
N ILE A 53 6.49 -11.07 0.48
CA ILE A 53 7.65 -10.75 -0.37
C ILE A 53 8.16 -9.35 -0.04
N ALA A 54 7.26 -8.39 0.20
CA ALA A 54 7.64 -7.06 0.65
C ALA A 54 8.39 -7.09 1.99
N LYS A 55 7.94 -7.92 2.95
CA LYS A 55 8.65 -8.14 4.21
C LYS A 55 10.05 -8.70 3.97
N TYR A 56 10.18 -9.75 3.15
CA TYR A 56 11.47 -10.32 2.78
C TYR A 56 12.40 -9.30 2.10
N CYS A 57 11.87 -8.47 1.21
CA CYS A 57 12.64 -7.41 0.56
C CYS A 57 13.15 -6.39 1.58
N HIS A 58 12.31 -5.98 2.55
CA HIS A 58 12.73 -5.07 3.62
C HIS A 58 13.81 -5.66 4.55
N GLU A 59 13.67 -6.94 4.93
CA GLU A 59 14.63 -7.63 5.81
C GLU A 59 16.00 -7.83 5.16
N HIS A 60 16.08 -7.71 3.84
CA HIS A 60 17.29 -7.95 3.06
C HIS A 60 17.71 -6.76 2.20
N GLU A 61 17.11 -5.58 2.44
CA GLU A 61 17.38 -4.33 1.72
C GLU A 61 17.31 -4.49 0.18
N LEU A 62 16.39 -5.33 -0.29
CA LEU A 62 16.17 -5.59 -1.71
C LEU A 62 15.12 -4.65 -2.28
N ASP A 63 15.30 -4.27 -3.54
CA ASP A 63 14.26 -3.62 -4.32
C ASP A 63 13.09 -4.59 -4.62
N TYR A 64 11.89 -4.03 -4.73
CA TYR A 64 10.71 -4.82 -5.05
C TYR A 64 10.79 -5.34 -6.50
N PRO A 65 10.38 -6.60 -6.74
CA PRO A 65 10.23 -7.08 -8.10
C PRO A 65 9.18 -6.26 -8.87
N PRO A 66 9.34 -6.15 -10.20
CA PRO A 66 8.32 -5.54 -11.04
C PRO A 66 7.03 -6.35 -10.97
N VAL A 67 5.90 -5.64 -10.83
CA VAL A 67 4.55 -6.23 -10.87
C VAL A 67 3.77 -5.75 -12.07
N SER A 68 2.87 -6.61 -12.54
CA SER A 68 1.89 -6.31 -13.55
C SER A 68 0.94 -5.20 -13.05
N PRO A 69 0.73 -4.12 -13.82
CA PRO A 69 -0.18 -3.05 -13.42
C PRO A 69 -1.65 -3.48 -13.29
N ASP A 70 -2.04 -4.58 -13.96
CA ASP A 70 -3.45 -4.98 -14.10
C ASP A 70 -3.94 -5.86 -12.94
N ASP A 71 -3.15 -6.87 -12.56
CA ASP A 71 -3.51 -7.87 -11.55
C ASP A 71 -2.60 -7.83 -10.30
N GLY A 72 -1.51 -7.05 -10.35
CA GLY A 72 -0.54 -6.96 -9.28
C GLY A 72 0.37 -8.18 -9.16
N GLU A 73 0.34 -9.11 -10.10
CA GLU A 73 1.20 -10.30 -10.07
C GLU A 73 2.65 -9.96 -10.35
N ILE A 74 3.57 -10.70 -9.73
CA ILE A 74 5.00 -10.52 -9.98
C ILE A 74 5.33 -10.98 -11.41
N ILE A 75 6.01 -10.11 -12.14
CA ILE A 75 6.46 -10.44 -13.50
C ILE A 75 7.67 -11.38 -13.38
N ASN A 76 7.53 -12.59 -13.94
CA ASN A 76 8.57 -13.63 -13.94
C ASN A 76 9.17 -13.93 -12.54
N PRO A 77 8.36 -14.41 -11.58
CA PRO A 77 8.79 -14.60 -10.20
C PRO A 77 9.99 -15.55 -10.09
N SER A 78 10.01 -16.62 -10.90
CA SER A 78 11.10 -17.60 -10.96
C SER A 78 12.45 -16.93 -11.26
N GLN A 79 12.47 -15.98 -12.19
CA GLN A 79 13.67 -15.26 -12.59
C GLN A 79 14.14 -14.32 -11.47
N TRP A 80 13.22 -13.63 -10.81
CA TRP A 80 13.55 -12.77 -9.67
C TRP A 80 14.17 -13.58 -8.53
N TYR A 81 13.55 -14.69 -8.12
CA TYR A 81 14.11 -15.56 -7.08
C TYR A 81 15.49 -16.11 -7.46
N ALA A 82 15.71 -16.45 -8.74
CA ALA A 82 17.01 -16.91 -9.21
C ALA A 82 18.08 -15.81 -9.08
N ARG A 83 17.75 -14.56 -9.44
CA ARG A 83 18.65 -13.40 -9.29
C ARG A 83 18.99 -13.10 -7.84
N VAL A 84 17.97 -13.03 -6.97
CA VAL A 84 18.16 -12.78 -5.54
C VAL A 84 19.04 -13.87 -4.90
N ARG A 85 18.90 -15.14 -5.31
CA ARG A 85 19.78 -16.22 -4.85
C ARG A 85 21.20 -16.10 -5.39
N ALA A 86 21.36 -15.72 -6.66
CA ALA A 86 22.67 -15.56 -7.29
C ALA A 86 23.47 -14.41 -6.67
N ASP A 87 22.87 -13.23 -6.50
CA ASP A 87 23.51 -12.07 -5.86
C ASP A 87 24.01 -12.39 -4.44
N ARG A 88 23.27 -13.24 -3.71
CA ARG A 88 23.66 -13.68 -2.37
C ARG A 88 24.77 -14.72 -2.34
N LEU A 89 24.94 -15.48 -3.43
CA LEU A 89 26.05 -16.44 -3.58
C LEU A 89 27.34 -15.73 -4.01
N ASP A 90 27.22 -14.69 -4.83
CA ASP A 90 28.35 -13.87 -5.29
C ASP A 90 28.80 -12.84 -4.24
N ASN A 91 27.90 -12.44 -3.34
CA ASN A 91 28.19 -11.56 -2.21
C ASN A 91 27.74 -12.25 -0.91
N PRO A 92 28.42 -13.35 -0.49
CA PRO A 92 28.15 -13.98 0.78
C PRO A 92 28.56 -12.99 1.86
N SER A 93 27.59 -12.25 2.41
CA SER A 93 27.82 -11.25 3.44
C SER A 93 28.60 -11.85 4.62
N GLU A 94 29.57 -11.09 5.13
CA GLU A 94 30.37 -11.29 6.35
C GLU A 94 29.58 -11.81 7.56
#